data_AF-A0AAX3ZKT9-F1
#
_entry.id   AF-A0AAX3ZKT9-F1
#
_cell.length_a   1.000
_cell.length_b   1.000
_cell.length_c   1.000
_cell.angle_alpha   90.00
_cell.angle_beta   90.00
_cell.angle_gamma   90.00
#
_symmetry.space_group_name_H-M   'P 1'
#
loop_
_entity.id
_entity.type
_entity.pdbx_description
1 polymer ?
#
loop_
_entity_poly.entity_id
_entity_poly.type
_entity_poly.pdbx_seq_one_letter_code
_entity_poly.pdbx_strand_id
1 'polypeptide(L)'
;MADRTAFDLDIIKDCSRSLKKIHREFEEHGNPADEYEDELGHSGLKDAFDEFGSTWKKTRKKLAKELEKLAEYTAAAAKSYEDIDHELAKALAEARGKGKK
;
A
#
# COMPACT_ATOMS: atom_id res chain seq x y z
N MET A 1 13.18 1.91 -24.77
CA MET A 1 11.78 1.50 -24.58
C MET A 1 11.68 0.42 -23.50
N ALA A 2 12.39 -0.71 -23.63
CA ALA A 2 12.45 -1.76 -22.59
C ALA A 2 12.97 -1.28 -21.22
N ASP A 3 14.02 -0.45 -21.19
CA ASP A 3 14.54 0.09 -19.91
C ASP A 3 13.54 1.00 -19.19
N ARG A 4 12.71 1.72 -19.96
CA ARG A 4 11.70 2.62 -19.39
C ARG A 4 10.55 1.83 -18.76
N THR A 5 10.09 0.77 -19.43
CA THR A 5 9.04 -0.09 -18.90
C THR A 5 9.49 -0.88 -17.68
N ALA A 6 10.75 -1.32 -17.64
CA ALA A 6 11.34 -1.95 -16.46
C ALA A 6 11.41 -0.97 -15.26
N PHE A 7 11.88 0.26 -15.49
CA PHE A 7 11.92 1.30 -14.47
C PHE A 7 10.53 1.68 -13.94
N ASP A 8 9.55 1.84 -14.84
CA ASP A 8 8.17 2.15 -14.45
C ASP A 8 7.56 1.01 -13.60
N LEU A 9 7.87 -0.25 -13.91
CA LEU A 9 7.43 -1.41 -13.13
C LEU A 9 8.04 -1.44 -11.72
N ASP A 10 9.32 -1.12 -11.59
CA ASP A 10 10.00 -1.04 -10.29
C ASP A 10 9.39 0.06 -9.41
N ILE A 11 9.05 1.22 -9.99
CA ILE A 11 8.33 2.29 -9.29
C ILE A 11 6.98 1.79 -8.75
N ILE A 12 6.21 1.05 -9.55
CA ILE A 12 4.90 0.54 -9.12
C ILE A 12 5.06 -0.45 -7.96
N LYS A 13 6.06 -1.33 -8.00
CA LYS A 13 6.38 -2.26 -6.92
C LYS A 13 6.78 -1.53 -5.65
N ASP A 14 7.63 -0.53 -5.76
CA ASP A 14 8.10 0.28 -4.62
C ASP A 14 6.97 1.10 -4.01
N CYS A 15 6.07 1.63 -4.83
CA CYS A 15 4.84 2.26 -4.37
C CYS A 15 3.98 1.29 -3.55
N SER A 16 3.74 0.07 -4.06
CA SER A 16 2.98 -0.97 -3.34
C SER A 16 3.62 -1.32 -1.99
N ARG A 17 4.95 -1.51 -1.95
CA ARG A 17 5.70 -1.78 -0.71
C ARG A 17 5.59 -0.63 0.29
N SER A 18 5.70 0.60 -0.18
CA SER A 18 5.60 1.81 0.65
C SER A 18 4.21 1.94 1.25
N LEU A 19 3.16 1.71 0.46
CA LEU A 19 1.77 1.71 0.93
C LEU A 19 1.53 0.63 1.99
N LYS A 20 2.05 -0.59 1.80
CA LYS A 20 1.98 -1.66 2.81
C LYS A 20 2.70 -1.31 4.10
N LYS A 21 3.85 -0.64 4.00
CA LYS A 21 4.58 -0.17 5.18
C LYS A 21 3.74 0.85 5.94
N ILE A 22 3.23 1.88 5.26
CA ILE A 22 2.39 2.91 5.90
C ILE A 22 1.14 2.26 6.54
N HIS A 23 0.48 1.35 5.84
CA HIS A 23 -0.64 0.58 6.38
C HIS A 23 -0.29 -0.12 7.70
N ARG A 24 0.87 -0.79 7.74
CA ARG A 24 1.35 -1.48 8.93
C ARG A 24 1.62 -0.53 10.10
N GLU A 25 2.24 0.63 9.85
CA GLU A 25 2.44 1.66 10.88
C GLU A 25 1.09 2.13 11.47
N PHE A 26 0.09 2.34 10.59
CA PHE A 26 -1.29 2.63 10.98
C PHE A 26 -2.04 1.42 11.58
N GLU A 27 -1.51 0.22 11.66
CA GLU A 27 -2.11 -0.86 12.43
C GLU A 27 -1.38 -1.05 13.78
N GLU A 28 -0.05 -0.90 13.79
CA GLU A 28 0.79 -1.18 14.96
C GLU A 28 0.86 -0.03 15.99
N HIS A 29 0.98 1.22 15.56
CA HIS A 29 1.21 2.34 16.49
C HIS A 29 -0.10 3.02 16.89
N GLY A 30 -0.77 2.56 17.95
CA GLY A 30 -2.17 2.82 18.35
C GLY A 30 -2.65 4.27 18.55
N ASN A 31 -3.86 4.41 19.12
CA ASN A 31 -4.51 5.70 19.35
C ASN A 31 -3.72 6.51 20.41
N PRO A 32 -3.17 7.68 20.08
CA PRO A 32 -2.34 8.44 21.01
C PRO A 32 -3.11 8.97 22.23
N ALA A 33 -4.44 8.85 22.26
CA ALA A 33 -5.25 9.17 23.43
C ALA A 33 -5.36 8.03 24.44
N ASP A 34 -5.16 6.77 24.05
CA ASP A 34 -5.40 5.60 24.92
C ASP A 34 -4.46 5.59 26.14
N GLU A 35 -3.31 6.27 26.08
CA GLU A 35 -2.31 6.30 27.16
C GLU A 35 -2.58 7.37 28.23
N TYR A 36 -3.47 8.33 27.98
CA TYR A 36 -3.63 9.51 28.84
C TYR A 36 -4.93 9.54 29.65
N GLU A 37 -5.91 8.66 29.38
CA GLU A 37 -7.25 8.71 29.99
C GLU A 37 -7.25 8.72 31.53
N ASP A 38 -6.31 8.02 32.16
CA ASP A 38 -6.21 7.89 33.62
C ASP A 38 -5.41 9.04 34.28
N GLU A 39 -4.61 9.78 33.50
CA GLU A 39 -3.78 10.88 33.98
C GLU A 39 -4.53 12.24 33.94
N LEU A 40 -5.64 12.30 33.22
CA LEU A 40 -6.43 13.52 33.03
C LEU A 40 -7.40 13.75 34.21
N GLY A 41 -6.99 14.60 35.15
CA GLY A 41 -7.80 14.95 36.33
C GLY A 41 -8.99 15.89 36.09
N HIS A 42 -9.15 16.46 34.88
CA HIS A 42 -10.22 17.41 34.56
C HIS A 42 -11.22 16.79 33.57
N SER A 43 -12.51 16.75 33.94
CA SER A 43 -13.56 16.08 33.17
C SER A 43 -13.71 16.59 31.73
N GLY A 44 -13.71 17.92 31.52
CA GLY A 44 -13.80 18.47 30.17
C GLY A 44 -12.57 18.20 29.30
N LEU A 45 -11.41 17.91 29.91
CA LEU A 45 -10.21 17.53 29.17
C LEU A 45 -10.28 16.04 28.78
N LYS A 46 -10.80 15.21 29.69
CA LYS A 46 -11.10 13.81 29.41
C LYS A 46 -12.09 13.67 28.25
N ASP A 47 -13.22 14.38 28.28
CA ASP A 47 -14.23 14.33 27.22
C ASP A 47 -13.64 14.70 25.84
N ALA A 48 -12.76 15.71 25.79
CA ALA A 48 -12.08 16.11 24.56
C ALA A 48 -11.08 15.03 24.06
N PHE A 49 -10.37 14.37 24.97
CA PHE A 49 -9.46 13.27 24.63
C PHE A 49 -10.23 12.03 24.14
N ASP A 50 -11.37 11.69 24.76
CA ASP A 50 -12.24 10.59 24.34
C ASP A 50 -12.80 10.84 22.94
N GLU A 51 -13.28 12.07 22.66
CA GLU A 51 -13.78 12.45 21.33
C GLU A 51 -12.69 12.37 20.27
N PHE A 52 -11.50 12.91 20.60
CA PHE A 52 -10.34 12.84 19.72
C PHE A 52 -9.95 11.38 19.45
N GLY A 53 -9.84 10.55 20.49
CA GLY A 53 -9.47 9.14 20.36
C GLY A 53 -10.47 8.33 19.53
N SER A 54 -11.76 8.53 19.76
CA SER A 54 -12.83 7.91 18.97
C SER A 54 -12.77 8.32 17.50
N THR A 55 -12.57 9.61 17.24
CA THR A 55 -12.46 10.15 15.88
C THR A 55 -11.21 9.62 15.18
N TRP A 56 -10.06 9.69 15.84
CA TRP A 56 -8.79 9.16 15.35
C TRP A 56 -8.89 7.68 15.01
N LYS A 57 -9.47 6.87 15.89
CA LYS A 57 -9.66 5.43 15.67
C LYS A 57 -10.50 5.16 14.42
N LYS A 58 -11.58 5.91 14.20
CA LYS A 58 -12.45 5.76 13.01
C LYS A 58 -11.74 6.19 11.73
N THR A 59 -11.12 7.37 11.73
CA THR A 59 -10.45 7.92 10.53
C THR A 59 -9.24 7.08 10.16
N ARG A 60 -8.44 6.66 11.14
CA ARG A 60 -7.32 5.73 10.96
C ARG A 60 -7.73 4.42 10.32
N LYS A 61 -8.75 3.74 10.86
CA LYS A 61 -9.23 2.46 10.29
C LYS A 61 -9.69 2.61 8.85
N LYS A 62 -10.34 3.73 8.52
CA LYS A 62 -10.74 4.03 7.15
C LYS A 62 -9.52 4.21 6.25
N LEU A 63 -8.55 5.02 6.68
CA LEU A 63 -7.31 5.27 5.93
C LEU A 63 -6.50 3.99 5.72
N ALA A 64 -6.35 3.16 6.76
CA ALA A 64 -5.67 1.87 6.68
C ALA A 64 -6.31 0.98 5.60
N LYS A 65 -7.63 0.83 5.63
CA LYS A 65 -8.36 0.05 4.61
C LYS A 65 -8.20 0.60 3.19
N GLU A 66 -8.11 1.92 3.03
CA GLU A 66 -7.87 2.55 1.72
C GLU A 66 -6.44 2.31 1.23
N LEU A 67 -5.45 2.37 2.12
CA LEU A 67 -4.05 2.06 1.82
C LEU A 67 -3.86 0.60 1.43
N GLU A 68 -4.51 -0.33 2.13
CA GLU A 68 -4.49 -1.77 1.80
C GLU A 68 -5.02 -2.01 0.38
N LYS A 69 -6.20 -1.47 0.06
CA LYS A 69 -6.77 -1.58 -1.30
C LYS A 69 -5.86 -1.01 -2.37
N LEU A 70 -5.26 0.16 -2.12
CA LEU A 70 -4.35 0.78 -3.09
C LEU A 70 -3.08 -0.06 -3.27
N ALA A 71 -2.56 -0.65 -2.21
CA ALA A 71 -1.42 -1.57 -2.26
C ALA A 71 -1.75 -2.84 -3.06
N GLU A 72 -2.96 -3.39 -2.93
CA GLU A 72 -3.44 -4.52 -3.71
C GLU A 72 -3.56 -4.17 -5.20
N TYR A 73 -4.15 -3.02 -5.53
CA TYR A 73 -4.29 -2.58 -6.92
C TYR A 73 -2.94 -2.35 -7.59
N THR A 74 -2.00 -1.71 -6.90
CA THR A 74 -0.64 -1.50 -7.42
C THR A 74 0.11 -2.81 -7.61
N ALA A 75 -0.04 -3.78 -6.70
CA ALA A 75 0.55 -5.11 -6.85
C ALA A 75 -0.07 -5.89 -8.03
N ALA A 76 -1.40 -5.82 -8.19
CA ALA A 76 -2.08 -6.46 -9.31
C ALA A 76 -1.68 -5.85 -10.66
N ALA A 77 -1.53 -4.53 -10.71
CA ALA A 77 -1.04 -3.83 -11.90
C ALA A 77 0.39 -4.27 -12.25
N ALA A 78 1.31 -4.28 -11.27
CA ALA A 78 2.69 -4.73 -11.48
C ALA A 78 2.74 -6.17 -12.02
N LYS A 79 1.98 -7.09 -11.42
CA LYS A 79 1.90 -8.48 -11.89
C LYS A 79 1.37 -8.58 -13.33
N SER A 80 0.34 -7.80 -13.66
CA SER A 80 -0.24 -7.82 -15.01
C SER A 80 0.76 -7.34 -16.06
N TYR A 81 1.58 -6.33 -15.73
CA TYR A 81 2.65 -5.86 -16.63
C TYR A 81 3.75 -6.92 -16.81
N GLU A 82 4.17 -7.60 -15.74
CA GLU A 82 5.14 -8.69 -15.82
C GLU A 82 4.64 -9.85 -16.68
N ASP A 83 3.38 -10.25 -16.50
CA ASP A 83 2.77 -11.34 -17.26
C ASP A 83 2.72 -11.00 -18.76
N ILE A 84 2.35 -9.75 -19.11
CA ILE A 84 2.35 -9.28 -20.50
C ILE A 84 3.76 -9.26 -21.10
N ASP A 85 4.75 -8.74 -20.36
CA ASP A 85 6.15 -8.69 -20.82
C ASP A 85 6.69 -10.10 -21.06
N HIS A 86 6.38 -11.05 -20.17
CA HIS A 86 6.79 -12.44 -20.29
C HIS A 86 6.21 -13.11 -21.53
N GLU A 87 4.90 -12.96 -21.78
CA GLU A 87 4.25 -13.54 -22.96
C GLU A 87 4.75 -12.91 -24.27
N LEU A 88 5.04 -11.61 -24.29
CA LEU A 88 5.65 -10.93 -25.44
C LEU A 88 7.06 -11.45 -25.71
N ALA A 89 7.89 -11.58 -24.67
CA ALA A 89 9.26 -12.10 -24.79
C ALA A 89 9.25 -13.54 -25.32
N LYS A 90 8.33 -14.37 -24.83
CA LYS A 90 8.13 -15.75 -25.29
C LYS A 90 7.72 -15.81 -26.76
N ALA A 91 6.72 -15.03 -27.17
CA ALA A 91 6.26 -14.97 -28.55
C ALA A 91 7.38 -14.53 -29.52
N LEU A 92 8.19 -13.54 -29.12
CA LEU A 92 9.35 -13.08 -29.89
C LEU A 92 10.45 -14.15 -30.00
N ALA A 93 10.73 -14.88 -28.92
CA ALA A 93 11.70 -15.97 -28.90
C ALA A 93 11.26 -17.13 -29.82
N GLU A 94 9.98 -17.51 -29.76
CA GLU A 94 9.39 -18.54 -30.62
C GLU A 94 9.42 -18.13 -32.11
N ALA A 95 9.08 -16.88 -32.43
CA ALA A 95 9.15 -16.34 -33.79
C ALA A 95 10.58 -16.37 -34.35
N ARG A 96 11.58 -15.99 -33.53
CA ARG A 96 13.01 -16.07 -33.91
C ARG A 96 13.49 -17.51 -34.09
N GLY A 97 13.01 -18.45 -33.29
CA GLY A 97 13.33 -19.88 -33.41
C GLY A 97 12.80 -20.52 -34.70
N LYS A 98 11.63 -20.08 -35.18
CA LYS A 98 11.03 -20.57 -36.43
C LYS A 98 11.76 -20.09 -37.70
N GLY A 99 12.38 -18.90 -37.69
CA GLY A 99 13.13 -18.39 -38.84
C GLY A 99 14.54 -18.97 -39.04
N LYS A 100 14.98 -19.85 -38.13
CA LYS A 100 16.33 -20.48 -38.14
C LYS A 100 16.31 -21.96 -38.58
N LYS A 101 15.16 -22.48 -39.01
CA LYS A 101 14.96 -23.82 -39.56
C LYS A 101 14.69 -23.77 -41.05
#